data_AF-A0A923TEK7-F1
#
_entry.id   AF-A0A923TEK7-F1
#
_cell.length_a   1.000
_cell.length_b   1.000
_cell.length_c   1.000
_cell.angle_alpha   90.00
_cell.angle_beta   90.00
_cell.angle_gamma   90.00
#
_symmetry.space_group_name_H-M   'P 1'
#
loop_
_entity.id
_entity.type
_entity.pdbx_description
1 polymer ?
#
loop_
_entity_poly.entity_id
_entity_poly.type
_entity_poly.pdbx_seq_one_letter_code
_entity_poly.pdbx_strand_id
1 'polypeptide(L)'
;MVRILRNWIPPFFKTAHCFCIIMDARSEKLTQEEIYALEAARGPRTSTTGGKWSGRYSRYSCILRYSQEWVTQKELAMTYGVSKRTVAGWIAAYRTGKIEALRPRGRQGGRSPSLDFSVQEVLLAKIRERVLCKPALIHSWLEAHMGKKLKTTTVRYWIKKFTEKLRAAPGARG
;
A
#
# COMPACT_ATOMS: atom_id res chain seq x y z
N MET A 1 10.82 61.10 28.06
CA MET A 1 11.67 61.35 26.89
C MET A 1 12.50 60.10 26.60
N VAL A 2 12.12 59.27 25.62
CA VAL A 2 12.98 58.18 25.14
C VAL A 2 13.01 58.27 23.61
N ARG A 3 14.19 58.56 23.08
CA ARG A 3 14.46 58.72 21.65
C ARG A 3 14.52 57.35 20.96
N ILE A 4 13.83 57.32 19.83
CA ILE A 4 13.78 56.29 18.81
C ILE A 4 15.17 56.13 18.16
N LEU A 5 15.72 54.92 18.13
CA LEU A 5 16.71 54.53 17.12
C LEU A 5 16.05 53.56 16.15
N ARG A 6 15.68 54.14 15.01
CA ARG A 6 15.28 53.50 13.77
C ARG A 6 16.53 52.98 13.04
N ASN A 7 16.35 51.83 12.39
CA ASN A 7 16.96 51.42 11.12
C ASN A 7 18.44 51.04 11.10
N TRP A 8 18.70 49.73 11.06
CA TRP A 8 19.44 49.14 9.94
C TRP A 8 19.10 47.64 9.80
N ILE A 9 18.33 47.28 8.77
CA ILE A 9 18.01 45.89 8.40
C ILE A 9 18.56 45.66 6.99
N PRO A 10 19.52 44.73 6.79
CA PRO A 10 19.99 44.36 5.46
C PRO A 10 18.94 43.53 4.69
N PRO A 11 18.82 43.69 3.35
CA PRO A 11 17.68 43.20 2.56
C PRO A 11 17.88 41.75 2.07
N PHE A 12 18.29 40.83 2.93
CA PHE A 12 18.44 39.41 2.56
C PHE A 12 17.57 38.41 3.34
N PHE A 13 16.70 38.88 4.24
CA PHE A 13 15.73 38.04 4.95
C PHE A 13 14.29 38.39 4.54
N LYS A 14 13.91 38.07 3.31
CA LYS A 14 12.51 38.04 2.87
C LYS A 14 12.08 36.62 2.51
N THR A 15 12.07 35.73 3.50
CA THR A 15 11.29 34.45 3.48
C THR A 15 11.19 33.80 4.87
N ALA A 16 11.23 34.57 5.96
CA ALA A 16 11.05 34.05 7.32
C ALA A 16 9.67 34.37 7.91
N HIS A 17 8.63 34.44 7.07
CA HIS A 17 7.27 34.77 7.49
C HIS A 17 6.23 33.67 7.21
N CYS A 18 6.67 32.41 7.24
CA CYS A 18 5.79 31.23 7.22
C CYS A 18 6.17 30.15 8.25
N PHE A 19 7.12 30.39 9.15
CA PHE A 19 7.62 29.35 10.07
C PHE A 19 7.01 29.38 11.47
N CYS A 20 6.15 30.34 11.79
CA CYS A 20 5.62 30.54 13.14
C CYS A 20 4.11 30.32 13.31
N ILE A 21 3.46 29.62 12.38
CA ILE A 21 2.08 29.15 12.59
C ILE A 21 2.12 27.62 12.50
N ILE A 22 1.51 26.94 13.47
CA ILE A 22 1.48 25.49 13.71
C ILE A 22 2.65 24.94 14.56
N MET A 23 2.94 25.57 15.70
CA MET A 23 3.28 24.84 16.93
C MET A 23 2.10 24.89 17.89
N ASP A 24 0.89 24.70 17.34
CA ASP A 24 -0.33 24.74 18.11
C ASP A 24 -0.70 23.33 18.57
N ALA A 25 -0.95 23.24 19.88
CA ALA A 25 -1.65 22.20 20.63
C ALA A 25 -1.26 20.73 20.41
N ARG A 26 -0.66 20.14 21.45
CA ARG A 26 -0.84 18.74 21.90
C ARG A 26 -1.38 17.79 20.81
N SER A 27 -0.56 17.41 19.84
CA SER A 27 -0.85 16.18 19.10
C SER A 27 -0.61 15.04 20.08
N GLU A 28 -1.64 14.26 20.39
CA GLU A 28 -1.55 12.93 20.99
C GLU A 28 -0.24 12.28 20.49
N LYS A 29 0.75 12.22 21.39
CA LYS A 29 2.04 11.65 21.04
C LYS A 29 1.74 10.18 20.80
N LEU A 30 1.94 9.69 19.58
CA LEU A 30 2.00 8.24 19.38
C LEU A 30 2.98 7.71 20.40
N THR A 31 2.49 6.92 21.33
CA THR A 31 3.40 6.23 22.23
C THR A 31 4.06 5.14 21.41
N GLN A 32 5.31 4.83 21.75
CA GLN A 32 6.03 3.71 21.18
C GLN A 32 5.18 2.42 21.23
N GLU A 33 4.34 2.29 22.26
CA GLU A 33 3.43 1.18 22.53
C GLU A 33 2.28 1.08 21.52
N GLU A 34 1.65 2.18 21.11
CA GLU A 34 0.60 2.18 20.09
C GLU A 34 1.13 1.72 18.73
N ILE A 35 2.36 2.09 18.41
CA ILE A 35 3.04 1.65 17.19
C ILE A 35 3.33 0.15 17.28
N TYR A 36 3.93 -0.33 18.38
CA TYR A 36 4.17 -1.75 18.59
C TYR A 36 2.88 -2.58 18.59
N ALA A 37 1.78 -2.05 19.14
CA ALA A 37 0.47 -2.69 19.10
C ALA A 37 -0.11 -2.76 17.66
N LEU A 38 0.00 -1.68 16.89
CA LEU A 38 -0.37 -1.67 15.46
C LEU A 38 0.53 -2.60 14.63
N GLU A 39 1.79 -2.77 15.03
CA GLU A 39 2.76 -3.70 14.44
C GLU A 39 2.41 -5.16 14.78
N ALA A 40 2.06 -5.45 16.03
CA ALA A 40 1.69 -6.78 16.50
C ALA A 40 0.37 -7.28 15.88
N ALA A 41 -0.63 -6.40 15.74
CA ALA A 41 -1.96 -6.75 15.22
C ALA A 41 -1.96 -7.20 13.74
N ARG A 42 -0.88 -6.97 12.98
CA ARG A 42 -0.79 -7.31 11.54
C ARG A 42 -0.05 -8.62 11.23
N GLY A 43 0.49 -9.27 12.25
CA GLY A 43 1.14 -10.59 12.17
C GLY A 43 2.54 -10.58 11.53
N PRO A 44 3.41 -11.55 11.86
CA PRO A 44 4.76 -11.62 11.31
C PRO A 44 4.74 -12.04 9.84
N ARG A 45 5.61 -11.43 9.04
CA ARG A 45 6.10 -12.05 7.80
C ARG A 45 7.61 -12.18 7.87
N THR A 46 8.05 -13.42 7.88
CA THR A 46 9.41 -13.82 7.52
C THR A 46 9.60 -13.56 6.03
N SER A 47 10.44 -12.59 5.67
CA SER A 47 11.10 -12.63 4.36
C SER A 47 12.59 -12.79 4.61
N THR A 48 13.04 -14.03 4.46
CA THR A 48 14.43 -14.47 4.44
C THR A 48 15.16 -13.83 3.27
N THR A 49 15.68 -12.61 3.41
CA THR A 49 16.79 -12.12 2.58
C THR A 49 17.49 -10.96 3.28
N GLY A 50 18.81 -11.02 3.38
CA GLY A 50 19.65 -10.29 4.33
C GLY A 50 19.37 -8.79 4.49
N GLY A 51 19.33 -8.37 5.76
CA GLY A 51 19.79 -7.07 6.25
C GLY A 51 19.11 -5.79 5.77
N LYS A 52 18.10 -5.85 4.89
CA LYS A 52 17.33 -4.68 4.46
C LYS A 52 15.95 -4.69 5.12
N TRP A 53 15.64 -3.64 5.87
CA TRP A 53 14.32 -3.41 6.46
C TRP A 53 13.25 -3.52 5.38
N SER A 54 12.49 -4.61 5.38
CA SER A 54 11.59 -4.99 4.31
C SER A 54 10.30 -4.17 4.35
N GLY A 55 10.32 -2.98 3.75
CA GLY A 55 9.23 -2.26 3.06
C GLY A 55 7.86 -2.01 3.72
N ARG A 56 7.49 -2.63 4.84
CA ARG A 56 6.16 -2.54 5.45
C ARG A 56 6.13 -1.86 6.81
N TYR A 57 7.20 -1.99 7.59
CA TYR A 57 7.35 -1.33 8.89
C TYR A 57 7.91 0.08 8.79
N SER A 58 8.38 0.49 7.60
CA SER A 58 9.18 1.71 7.48
C SER A 58 8.39 3.02 7.49
N ARG A 59 7.06 3.01 7.32
CA ARG A 59 6.26 4.24 7.28
C ARG A 59 6.04 4.85 8.67
N TYR A 60 5.50 4.08 9.60
CA TYR A 60 5.17 4.58 10.94
C TYR A 60 6.44 4.88 11.74
N SER A 61 7.43 3.98 11.68
CA SER A 61 8.75 4.19 12.28
C SER A 61 9.46 5.43 11.72
N CYS A 62 9.37 5.68 10.41
CA CYS A 62 9.94 6.87 9.77
C CYS A 62 9.30 8.16 10.28
N ILE A 63 7.97 8.16 10.46
CA ILE A 63 7.26 9.32 10.98
C ILE A 63 7.52 9.55 12.46
N LEU A 64 7.60 8.48 13.25
CA LEU A 64 7.99 8.58 14.65
C LEU A 64 9.37 9.22 14.79
N ARG A 65 10.36 8.70 14.04
CA ARG A 65 11.71 9.24 14.05
C ARG A 65 11.77 10.69 13.59
N TYR A 66 10.99 11.04 12.57
CA TYR A 66 10.81 12.42 12.13
C TYR A 66 10.20 13.32 13.22
N SER A 67 9.34 12.79 14.09
CA SER A 67 8.68 13.56 15.16
C SER A 67 9.51 13.70 16.43
N GLN A 68 10.48 12.80 16.67
CA GLN A 68 11.31 12.76 17.88
C GLN A 68 12.69 13.38 17.67
N GLU A 69 13.22 13.33 16.44
CA GLU A 69 14.59 13.72 16.13
C GLU A 69 14.63 14.82 15.05
N TRP A 70 15.66 15.67 15.05
CA TRP A 70 15.91 16.69 14.02
C TRP A 70 16.55 16.08 12.76
N VAL A 71 15.91 15.05 12.19
CA VAL A 71 16.45 14.26 11.07
C VAL A 71 15.92 14.77 9.74
N THR A 72 16.80 14.84 8.75
CA THR A 72 16.43 15.28 7.40
C THR A 72 15.70 14.17 6.63
N GLN A 73 14.88 14.56 5.64
CA GLN A 73 14.21 13.58 4.76
C GLN A 73 15.21 12.69 3.99
N LYS A 74 16.44 13.17 3.75
CA LYS A 74 17.49 12.42 3.05
C LYS A 74 18.00 11.28 3.93
N GLU A 75 18.25 11.54 5.21
CA GLU A 75 18.68 10.54 6.17
C GLU A 75 17.60 9.48 6.40
N LEU A 76 16.34 9.91 6.59
CA LEU A 76 15.20 9.00 6.68
C LEU A 76 15.10 8.08 5.45
N ALA A 77 15.27 8.62 4.25
CA ALA A 77 15.24 7.84 3.02
C ALA A 77 16.33 6.76 2.98
N MET A 78 17.56 7.09 3.40
CA MET A 78 18.67 6.15 3.47
C MET A 78 18.45 5.08 4.55
N THR A 79 18.06 5.48 5.76
CA THR A 79 17.82 4.57 6.89
C THR A 79 16.74 3.54 6.59
N TYR A 80 15.65 3.98 5.95
CA TYR A 80 14.50 3.14 5.67
C TYR A 80 14.49 2.52 4.27
N GLY A 81 15.55 2.73 3.48
CA GLY A 81 15.70 2.15 2.14
C GLY A 81 14.59 2.55 1.16
N VAL A 82 14.08 3.78 1.26
CA VAL A 82 12.99 4.31 0.42
C VAL A 82 13.38 5.61 -0.28
N SER A 83 12.62 6.01 -1.29
CA SER A 83 12.88 7.28 -1.97
C SER A 83 12.55 8.48 -1.08
N LYS A 84 13.27 9.60 -1.25
CA LYS A 84 12.95 10.88 -0.60
C LYS A 84 11.51 11.31 -0.87
N ARG A 85 10.99 11.08 -2.09
CA ARG A 85 9.60 11.37 -2.47
C ARG A 85 8.60 10.56 -1.64
N THR A 86 8.92 9.30 -1.35
CA THR A 86 8.10 8.43 -0.50
C THR A 86 8.03 8.97 0.93
N VAL A 87 9.17 9.36 1.50
CA VAL A 87 9.24 9.99 2.84
C VAL A 87 8.42 11.28 2.89
N ALA A 88 8.59 12.16 1.90
CA ALA A 88 7.82 13.40 1.80
C ALA A 88 6.31 13.13 1.74
N GLY A 89 5.89 12.12 0.99
CA GLY A 89 4.48 11.69 0.93
C GLY A 89 3.95 11.20 2.27
N TRP A 90 4.74 10.48 3.06
CA TRP A 90 4.35 10.06 4.40
C TRP A 90 4.26 11.25 5.36
N ILE A 91 5.23 12.16 5.35
CA ILE A 91 5.20 13.35 6.22
C ILE A 91 3.97 14.22 5.89
N ALA A 92 3.68 14.41 4.61
CA ALA A 92 2.50 15.15 4.17
C ALA A 92 1.20 14.48 4.66
N ALA A 93 1.06 13.16 4.49
CA ALA A 93 -0.10 12.42 4.98
C ALA A 93 -0.27 12.50 6.50
N TYR A 94 0.83 12.39 7.25
CA TYR A 94 0.80 12.52 8.71
C TYR A 94 0.37 13.93 9.15
N ARG A 95 0.85 14.97 8.47
CA ARG A 95 0.45 16.36 8.77
C ARG A 95 -1.04 16.60 8.50
N THR A 96 -1.62 15.97 7.49
CA THR A 96 -3.03 16.20 7.11
C THR A 96 -4.03 15.37 7.90
N GLY A 97 -3.71 14.12 8.25
CA GLY A 97 -4.67 13.22 8.90
C GLY A 97 -4.06 12.23 9.88
N LYS A 98 -2.89 12.56 10.44
CA LYS A 98 -2.19 11.79 11.48
C LYS A 98 -2.03 10.31 11.07
N ILE A 99 -2.25 9.38 11.98
CA ILE A 99 -2.05 7.94 11.77
C ILE A 99 -3.01 7.38 10.72
N GLU A 100 -4.26 7.84 10.73
CA GLU A 100 -5.30 7.32 9.84
C GLU A 100 -4.96 7.60 8.37
N ALA A 101 -4.41 8.77 8.06
CA ALA A 101 -3.94 9.10 6.71
C ALA A 101 -2.68 8.32 6.29
N LEU A 102 -1.88 7.83 7.25
CA LEU A 102 -0.73 6.97 7.00
C LEU A 102 -1.12 5.53 6.71
N ARG A 103 -2.36 5.11 6.99
CA ARG A 103 -2.79 3.75 6.67
C ARG A 103 -2.62 3.49 5.17
N PRO A 104 -2.07 2.32 4.78
CA PRO A 104 -2.01 1.96 3.37
C PRO A 104 -3.44 1.93 2.86
N ARG A 105 -3.76 2.84 1.94
CA ARG A 105 -4.98 2.72 1.16
C ARG A 105 -4.92 1.35 0.50
N GLY A 106 -5.92 0.51 0.77
CA GLY A 106 -6.11 -0.71 -0.01
C GLY A 106 -6.00 -0.35 -1.48
N ARG A 107 -5.44 -1.23 -2.32
CA ARG A 107 -5.48 -1.03 -3.77
C ARG A 107 -6.95 -0.74 -4.10
N GLN A 108 -7.26 0.51 -4.48
CA GLN A 108 -8.62 0.86 -4.89
C GLN A 108 -9.00 -0.16 -5.94
N GLY A 109 -10.11 -0.85 -5.68
CA GLY A 109 -10.48 -2.11 -6.30
C GLY A 109 -10.09 -2.12 -7.76
N GLY A 110 -9.22 -3.07 -8.13
CA GLY A 110 -8.96 -3.33 -9.54
C GLY A 110 -10.28 -3.63 -10.24
N ARG A 111 -10.30 -3.47 -11.56
CA ARG A 111 -11.48 -3.76 -12.39
C ARG A 111 -12.08 -5.11 -11.97
N SER A 112 -13.38 -5.11 -11.67
CA SER A 112 -14.08 -6.34 -11.28
C SER A 112 -13.80 -7.44 -12.29
N PRO A 113 -13.53 -8.67 -11.85
CA PRO A 113 -13.27 -9.78 -12.75
C PRO A 113 -14.43 -9.97 -13.72
N SER A 114 -14.12 -10.35 -14.96
CA SER A 114 -15.13 -10.57 -16.00
C SER A 114 -16.05 -11.78 -15.75
N LEU A 115 -15.70 -12.61 -14.77
CA LEU A 115 -16.50 -13.72 -14.28
C LEU A 115 -16.87 -13.46 -12.81
N ASP A 116 -18.13 -13.69 -12.49
CA ASP A 116 -18.62 -13.63 -11.11
C ASP A 116 -18.02 -14.77 -10.29
N PHE A 117 -17.86 -14.57 -8.98
CA PHE A 117 -17.18 -15.53 -8.11
C PHE A 117 -17.83 -16.93 -8.11
N SER A 118 -19.16 -16.99 -8.10
CA SER A 118 -19.92 -18.24 -8.17
C SER A 118 -19.61 -19.03 -9.47
N VAL A 119 -19.53 -18.33 -10.60
CA VAL A 119 -19.20 -18.93 -11.89
C VAL A 119 -17.75 -19.43 -11.92
N GLN A 120 -16.83 -18.69 -11.29
CA GLN A 120 -15.43 -19.09 -11.18
C GLN A 120 -15.27 -20.42 -10.43
N GLU A 121 -15.98 -20.62 -9.32
CA GLU A 121 -15.93 -21.85 -8.54
C GLU A 121 -16.48 -23.07 -9.31
N VAL A 122 -17.63 -22.92 -9.98
CA VAL A 122 -18.19 -24.00 -10.81
C VAL A 122 -17.26 -24.34 -11.98
N LEU A 123 -16.70 -23.33 -12.64
CA LEU A 123 -15.78 -23.54 -13.74
C LEU A 123 -14.47 -24.21 -13.27
N LEU A 124 -13.96 -23.81 -12.11
CA LEU A 124 -12.79 -24.43 -11.50
C LEU A 124 -13.03 -25.91 -11.18
N ALA A 125 -14.21 -26.26 -10.64
CA ALA A 125 -14.60 -27.64 -10.39
C ALA A 125 -14.65 -28.47 -11.68
N LYS A 126 -15.28 -27.95 -12.74
CA LYS A 126 -15.35 -28.64 -14.04
C LYS A 126 -13.99 -28.80 -14.73
N ILE A 127 -13.08 -27.84 -14.56
CA ILE A 127 -11.68 -27.95 -15.04
C ILE A 127 -10.94 -29.01 -14.22
N ARG A 128 -11.14 -29.05 -12.90
CA ARG A 128 -10.54 -30.06 -12.01
C ARG A 128 -10.98 -31.48 -12.37
N GLU A 129 -12.26 -31.67 -12.70
CA GLU A 129 -12.84 -32.93 -13.18
C GLU A 129 -12.44 -33.28 -14.63
N ARG A 130 -11.64 -32.42 -15.30
CA ARG A 130 -11.25 -32.53 -16.71
C ARG A 130 -12.40 -32.57 -17.73
N VAL A 131 -13.62 -32.26 -17.31
CA VAL A 131 -14.82 -32.19 -18.17
C VAL A 131 -14.69 -31.06 -19.19
N LEU A 132 -14.12 -29.92 -18.77
CA LEU A 132 -13.99 -28.73 -19.61
C LEU A 132 -12.53 -28.29 -19.76
N CYS A 133 -11.80 -28.94 -20.67
CA CYS A 133 -10.38 -28.63 -20.92
C CYS A 133 -10.16 -27.69 -22.13
N LYS A 134 -11.09 -27.65 -23.09
CA LYS A 134 -10.91 -26.88 -24.34
C LYS A 134 -11.58 -25.51 -24.24
N PRO A 135 -10.93 -24.42 -24.70
CA PRO A 135 -11.51 -23.07 -24.66
C PRO A 135 -12.86 -22.95 -25.37
N ALA A 136 -13.05 -23.65 -26.50
CA ALA A 136 -14.31 -23.63 -27.23
C ALA A 136 -15.45 -24.25 -26.40
N LEU A 137 -15.21 -25.37 -25.72
CA LEU A 137 -16.20 -26.02 -24.86
C LEU A 137 -16.58 -25.16 -23.67
N ILE A 138 -15.59 -24.50 -23.05
CA ILE A 138 -15.86 -23.57 -21.94
C ILE A 138 -16.67 -22.37 -22.43
N HIS A 139 -16.35 -21.84 -23.61
CA HIS A 139 -17.10 -20.74 -24.20
C HIS A 139 -18.57 -21.13 -24.43
N SER A 140 -18.81 -22.24 -25.13
CA SER A 140 -20.17 -22.74 -25.38
C SER A 140 -20.91 -23.04 -24.08
N TRP A 141 -20.22 -23.59 -23.07
CA TRP A 141 -20.82 -23.87 -21.77
C TRP A 141 -21.22 -22.59 -21.01
N LEU A 142 -20.35 -21.58 -20.99
CA LEU A 142 -20.62 -20.27 -20.36
C LEU A 142 -21.78 -19.54 -21.06
N GLU A 143 -21.87 -19.64 -22.38
CA GLU A 143 -23.00 -19.08 -23.13
C GLU A 143 -24.29 -19.83 -22.82
N ALA A 144 -24.27 -21.17 -22.86
CA ALA A 144 -25.47 -21.99 -22.70
C ALA A 144 -26.04 -22.01 -21.27
N HIS A 145 -25.19 -22.07 -20.24
CA HIS A 145 -25.63 -22.25 -18.85
C HIS A 145 -25.65 -20.96 -18.04
N MET A 146 -24.82 -19.98 -18.40
CA MET A 146 -24.65 -18.74 -17.63
C MET A 146 -25.05 -17.48 -18.41
N GLY A 147 -25.41 -17.60 -19.70
CA GLY A 147 -25.75 -16.47 -20.55
C GLY A 147 -24.59 -15.47 -20.75
N LYS A 148 -23.35 -15.86 -20.44
CA LYS A 148 -22.18 -14.98 -20.49
C LYS A 148 -21.42 -15.18 -21.79
N LYS A 149 -21.56 -14.23 -22.71
CA LYS A 149 -20.77 -14.18 -23.96
C LYS A 149 -19.42 -13.52 -23.70
N LEU A 150 -18.40 -14.33 -23.42
CA LEU A 150 -17.03 -13.85 -23.19
C LEU A 150 -16.19 -13.94 -24.45
N LYS A 151 -15.21 -13.06 -24.63
CA LYS A 151 -14.23 -13.20 -25.70
C LYS A 151 -13.37 -14.45 -25.48
N THR A 152 -13.00 -15.14 -26.56
CA THR A 152 -12.11 -16.32 -26.51
C THR A 152 -10.79 -16.06 -25.78
N THR A 153 -10.24 -14.84 -25.90
CA THR A 153 -9.04 -14.42 -25.17
C THR A 153 -9.26 -14.38 -23.65
N THR A 154 -10.42 -13.89 -23.21
CA THR A 154 -10.82 -13.89 -21.79
C THR A 154 -11.00 -15.30 -21.26
N VAL A 155 -11.59 -16.21 -22.05
CA VAL A 155 -11.73 -17.62 -21.68
C VAL A 155 -10.35 -18.27 -21.51
N ARG A 156 -9.42 -18.07 -22.45
CA ARG A 156 -8.04 -18.57 -22.33
C ARG A 156 -7.32 -18.02 -21.10
N TYR A 157 -7.50 -16.74 -20.79
CA TYR A 157 -6.97 -16.14 -19.56
C TYR A 157 -7.45 -16.87 -18.30
N TRP A 158 -8.75 -17.14 -18.20
CA TRP A 158 -9.31 -17.83 -17.04
C TRP A 158 -8.84 -19.28 -16.93
N ILE A 159 -8.77 -20.02 -18.04
CA ILE A 159 -8.21 -21.39 -18.06
C ILE A 159 -6.78 -21.40 -17.52
N LYS A 160 -5.93 -20.50 -18.03
CA LYS A 160 -4.54 -20.37 -17.58
C LYS A 160 -4.50 -20.11 -16.06
N LYS A 161 -5.25 -19.11 -15.60
CA LYS A 161 -5.30 -18.69 -14.19
C LYS A 161 -5.76 -19.82 -13.27
N PHE A 162 -6.76 -20.60 -13.68
CA PHE A 162 -7.25 -21.73 -12.89
C PHE A 162 -6.28 -22.91 -12.91
N THR A 163 -5.64 -23.18 -14.05
CA THR A 163 -4.61 -24.22 -14.14
C THR A 163 -3.41 -23.88 -13.24
N GLU A 164 -2.99 -22.61 -13.20
CA GLU A 164 -1.96 -22.14 -12.26
C GLU A 164 -2.40 -22.27 -10.81
N LYS A 165 -3.65 -21.91 -10.48
CA LYS A 165 -4.22 -22.10 -9.14
C LYS A 165 -4.22 -23.57 -8.71
N LEU A 166 -4.57 -24.48 -9.61
CA LEU A 166 -4.56 -25.93 -9.35
C LEU A 166 -3.14 -26.48 -9.17
N ARG A 167 -2.16 -25.97 -9.94
CA ARG A 167 -0.74 -26.35 -9.78
C ARG A 167 -0.13 -25.86 -8.47
N ALA A 168 -0.54 -24.68 -8.01
CA ALA A 168 -0.05 -24.09 -6.76
C ALA A 168 -0.68 -24.72 -5.49
N ALA A 169 -1.76 -25.50 -5.64
CA ALA A 169 -2.39 -26.16 -4.52
C ALA A 169 -1.50 -27.31 -3.99
N PRO A 170 -1.14 -27.30 -2.68
CA PRO A 170 -0.35 -28.37 -2.08
C PRO A 170 -1.17 -29.67 -2.10
N GLY A 171 -0.72 -30.64 -2.90
CA GLY A 171 -1.40 -31.94 -3.08
C GLY A 171 -1.60 -32.39 -4.53
N ALA A 172 -1.30 -31.55 -5.52
CA ALA A 172 -1.44 -31.91 -6.95
C ALA A 172 -0.20 -32.60 -7.57
N ARG A 173 0.80 -32.97 -6.76
CA ARG A 173 1.93 -33.81 -7.16
C ARG A 173 1.67 -35.23 -6.65
N GLY A 174 0.95 -36.01 -7.44
CA GLY A 174 0.77 -37.46 -7.30
C GLY A 174 0.92 -38.06 -8.68
#